data_AF-A0A2H0HGT1-F1
#
_entry.id   AF-A0A2H0HGT1-F1
#
_cell.length_a   1.000
_cell.length_b   1.000
_cell.length_c   1.000
_cell.angle_alpha   90.00
_cell.angle_beta   90.00
_cell.angle_gamma   90.00
#
_symmetry.space_group_name_H-M   'P 1'
#
loop_
_entity.id
_entity.type
_entity.pdbx_description
1 polymer ?
#
loop_
_entity_poly.entity_id
_entity_poly.type
_entity_poly.pdbx_seq_one_letter_code
_entity_poly.pdbx_strand_id
1 'polypeptide(L)'
;MPGMIRRFWPAMTWAILILILTGVPGSYFPEVRSFWQWASPDKIVHLLIFGVQVFLIILGFKPQYLNSKQRFKFVIGATIITILYGLVTELLQSYVFIGRDGNIFDFLADAVGAFLGLLAYYLLKMKKILHQNIN
;
A
#
# COMPACT_ATOMS: atom_id res chain seq x y z
N MET A 1 -25.47 -11.69 1.79
CA MET A 1 -24.11 -11.35 1.31
C MET A 1 -23.54 -10.27 2.21
N PRO A 2 -22.35 -10.40 2.84
CA PRO A 2 -21.78 -9.28 3.57
C PRO A 2 -21.63 -8.09 2.60
N GLY A 3 -22.16 -6.93 2.99
CA GLY A 3 -22.17 -5.72 2.19
C GLY A 3 -20.76 -5.32 1.75
N MET A 4 -20.67 -4.56 0.66
CA MET A 4 -19.40 -4.13 0.06
C MET A 4 -18.44 -3.51 1.10
N ILE A 5 -18.97 -2.66 1.97
CA ILE A 5 -18.24 -2.00 3.07
C ILE A 5 -17.55 -3.01 4.01
N ARG A 6 -18.23 -4.12 4.35
CA ARG A 6 -17.67 -5.17 5.24
C ARG A 6 -16.50 -5.93 4.59
N ARG A 7 -16.21 -5.74 3.31
CA ARG A 7 -15.04 -6.35 2.65
C ARG A 7 -13.86 -5.39 2.57
N PHE A 8 -14.14 -4.09 2.48
CA PHE A 8 -13.11 -3.05 2.42
C PHE A 8 -12.69 -2.53 3.78
N TRP A 9 -13.38 -2.90 4.87
CA TRP A 9 -13.00 -2.48 6.22
C TRP A 9 -11.51 -2.69 6.55
N PRO A 10 -10.81 -3.78 6.16
CA PRO A 10 -9.39 -3.93 6.48
C PRO A 10 -8.54 -2.90 5.73
N ALA A 11 -8.87 -2.64 4.46
CA ALA A 11 -8.18 -1.64 3.63
C ALA A 11 -8.46 -0.21 4.10
N MET A 12 -9.67 0.06 4.62
CA MET A 12 -10.01 1.36 5.19
C MET A 12 -9.29 1.59 6.51
N THR A 13 -9.31 0.59 7.41
CA THR A 13 -8.56 0.66 8.67
C THR A 13 -7.07 0.82 8.41
N TRP A 14 -6.52 0.07 7.45
CA TRP A 14 -5.10 0.19 7.10
C TRP A 14 -4.75 1.54 6.48
N ALA A 15 -5.62 2.11 5.63
CA ALA A 15 -5.44 3.48 5.13
C ALA A 15 -5.35 4.49 6.29
N ILE A 16 -6.26 4.42 7.25
CA ILE A 16 -6.25 5.31 8.42
C ILE A 16 -4.95 5.14 9.22
N LEU A 17 -4.50 3.90 9.43
CA LEU A 17 -3.23 3.63 10.09
C LEU A 17 -2.04 4.23 9.33
N ILE A 18 -2.01 4.11 8.00
CA ILE A 18 -0.97 4.76 7.17
C ILE A 18 -0.98 6.27 7.41
N LEU A 19 -2.14 6.92 7.36
CA LEU A 19 -2.24 8.38 7.56
C LEU A 19 -1.69 8.81 8.92
N ILE A 20 -2.02 8.06 9.97
CA ILE A 20 -1.50 8.33 11.32
C ILE A 20 0.01 8.13 11.36
N LEU A 21 0.51 7.00 10.85
CA LEU A 21 1.93 6.65 10.88
C LEU A 21 2.80 7.64 10.11
N THR A 22 2.37 8.05 8.92
CA THR A 22 3.11 9.02 8.09
C THR A 22 2.95 10.45 8.62
N GLY A 23 1.85 10.75 9.32
CA GLY A 23 1.60 12.07 9.90
C GLY A 23 2.29 12.36 11.24
N VAL A 24 2.70 11.34 12.00
CA VAL A 24 3.41 11.53 13.29
C VAL A 24 4.77 12.18 13.05
N PRO A 25 5.17 13.27 13.73
CA PRO A 25 6.43 13.98 13.45
C PRO A 25 7.67 13.09 13.48
N GLY A 26 8.63 13.38 12.59
CA GLY A 26 9.87 12.60 12.45
C GLY A 26 10.71 12.58 13.74
N SER A 27 10.58 13.60 14.59
CA SER A 27 11.26 13.73 15.88
C SER A 27 10.92 12.65 16.91
N TYR A 28 9.82 11.91 16.71
CA TYR A 28 9.44 10.78 17.58
C TYR A 28 10.19 9.49 17.24
N PHE A 29 10.82 9.43 16.06
CA PHE A 29 11.61 8.28 15.64
C PHE A 29 13.09 8.53 15.95
N PRO A 30 13.82 7.52 16.47
CA PRO A 30 15.24 7.67 16.74
C PRO A 30 15.99 8.04 15.45
N GLU A 31 16.84 9.08 15.51
CA GLU A 31 17.68 9.49 14.38
C GLU A 31 18.61 8.34 13.98
N VAL A 32 18.23 7.58 12.96
CA VAL A 32 19.13 6.61 12.36
C VAL A 32 20.01 7.36 11.38
N ARG A 33 21.16 7.86 11.84
CA ARG A 33 22.22 8.42 10.99
C ARG A 33 22.86 7.28 10.17
N SER A 34 22.13 6.78 9.18
CA SER A 34 22.65 5.83 8.21
C SER A 34 23.41 6.55 7.11
N PHE A 35 24.56 6.00 6.72
CA PHE A 35 25.42 6.46 5.62
C PHE A 35 24.66 6.54 4.27
N TRP A 36 23.55 5.83 4.13
CA TRP A 36 22.69 5.82 2.96
C TRP A 36 21.37 6.55 3.24
N GLN A 37 21.38 7.89 3.23
CA GLN A 37 20.16 8.71 3.36
C GLN A 37 19.07 8.34 2.34
N TRP A 38 19.45 7.77 1.19
CA TRP A 38 18.51 7.30 0.18
C TRP A 38 17.79 5.98 0.55
N ALA A 39 18.35 5.18 1.48
CA ALA A 39 17.83 3.90 1.94
C ALA A 39 17.55 3.91 3.46
N SER A 40 17.00 5.02 3.95
CA SER A 40 16.54 5.10 5.33
C SER A 40 15.53 3.98 5.62
N PRO A 41 15.54 3.40 6.84
CA PRO A 41 14.54 2.39 7.24
C PRO A 41 13.09 2.85 6.99
N ASP A 42 12.86 4.16 7.08
CA ASP A 42 11.59 4.83 6.78
C ASP A 42 11.05 4.49 5.37
N LYS A 43 11.91 4.48 4.34
CA LYS A 43 11.50 4.15 2.96
C LYS A 43 11.08 2.69 2.77
N ILE A 44 11.70 1.79 3.54
CA ILE A 44 11.32 0.37 3.53
C ILE A 44 9.93 0.22 4.17
N VAL A 45 9.64 1.00 5.21
CA VAL A 45 8.31 1.04 5.84
C VAL A 45 7.28 1.53 4.84
N HIS A 46 7.53 2.65 4.14
CA HIS A 46 6.66 3.17 3.08
C HIS A 46 6.36 2.09 2.01
N LEU A 47 7.39 1.44 1.47
CA LEU A 47 7.23 0.35 0.50
C LEU A 47 6.33 -0.78 1.04
N LEU A 48 6.53 -1.20 2.30
CA LEU A 48 5.75 -2.27 2.91
C LEU A 48 4.29 -1.86 3.18
N ILE A 49 4.06 -0.72 3.83
CA ILE A 49 2.72 -0.31 4.26
C ILE A 49 1.81 -0.03 3.05
N PHE A 50 2.33 0.61 1.99
CA PHE A 50 1.58 0.86 0.76
C PHE A 50 1.42 -0.41 -0.10
N GLY A 51 2.38 -1.34 -0.05
CA GLY A 51 2.22 -2.67 -0.66
C GLY A 51 1.10 -3.48 0.00
N VAL A 52 1.03 -3.46 1.34
CA VAL A 52 -0.08 -4.07 2.09
C VAL A 52 -1.40 -3.40 1.74
N GLN A 53 -1.43 -2.08 1.56
CA GLN A 53 -2.65 -1.36 1.18
C GLN A 53 -3.24 -1.85 -0.15
N VAL A 54 -2.43 -1.95 -1.21
CA VAL A 54 -2.88 -2.51 -2.50
C VAL A 54 -3.41 -3.93 -2.31
N PHE A 55 -2.67 -4.76 -1.57
CA PHE A 55 -3.05 -6.15 -1.34
C PHE A 55 -4.41 -6.27 -0.65
N LEU A 56 -4.67 -5.46 0.39
CA LEU A 56 -5.94 -5.44 1.11
C LEU A 56 -7.11 -4.95 0.23
N ILE A 57 -6.90 -3.92 -0.60
CA ILE A 57 -7.90 -3.45 -1.54
C ILE A 57 -8.27 -4.56 -2.53
N ILE A 58 -7.27 -5.26 -3.08
CA ILE A 58 -7.49 -6.41 -3.96
C ILE A 58 -8.25 -7.53 -3.22
N LEU A 59 -7.93 -7.82 -1.96
CA LEU A 59 -8.72 -8.82 -1.21
C LEU A 59 -10.19 -8.43 -1.04
N GLY A 60 -10.49 -7.14 -0.89
CA GLY A 60 -11.87 -6.62 -0.82
C GLY A 60 -12.70 -6.92 -2.08
N PHE A 61 -12.06 -6.94 -3.25
CA PHE A 61 -12.68 -7.25 -4.55
C PHE A 61 -12.71 -8.77 -4.89
N LYS A 62 -12.20 -9.66 -4.02
CA LYS A 62 -12.12 -11.13 -4.23
C LYS A 62 -13.40 -11.78 -4.79
N PRO A 63 -14.61 -11.45 -4.32
CA PRO A 63 -15.83 -12.08 -4.85
C PRO A 63 -16.19 -11.61 -6.26
N GLN A 64 -15.85 -10.36 -6.63
CA GLN A 64 -16.04 -9.81 -7.98
C GLN A 64 -14.99 -10.34 -8.98
N TYR A 65 -13.89 -10.92 -8.47
CA TYR A 65 -12.78 -11.43 -9.26
C TYR A 65 -12.96 -12.84 -9.83
N LEU A 66 -13.86 -13.65 -9.29
CA LEU A 66 -13.82 -15.09 -9.54
C LEU A 66 -14.12 -15.48 -11.00
N ASN A 67 -14.82 -14.65 -11.79
CA ASN A 67 -15.27 -15.02 -13.15
C ASN A 67 -15.20 -13.92 -14.23
N SER A 68 -14.42 -12.84 -14.07
CA SER A 68 -14.52 -11.67 -14.98
C SER A 68 -13.20 -11.23 -15.63
N LYS A 69 -13.25 -10.97 -16.94
CA LYS A 69 -12.22 -10.23 -17.71
C LYS A 69 -11.90 -8.85 -17.09
N GLN A 70 -12.77 -8.33 -16.23
CA GLN A 70 -12.58 -7.06 -15.53
C GLN A 70 -11.63 -7.15 -14.33
N ARG A 71 -11.14 -8.33 -13.96
CA ARG A 71 -10.17 -8.51 -12.86
C ARG A 71 -8.95 -7.60 -12.99
N PHE A 72 -8.41 -7.50 -14.20
CA PHE A 72 -7.26 -6.62 -14.45
C PHE A 72 -7.59 -5.15 -14.13
N LYS A 73 -8.80 -4.69 -14.44
CA LYS A 73 -9.25 -3.31 -14.19
C LYS A 73 -9.29 -2.98 -12.70
N PHE A 74 -9.88 -3.85 -11.86
CA PHE A 74 -9.92 -3.59 -10.41
C PHE A 74 -8.54 -3.66 -9.78
N VAL A 75 -7.69 -4.57 -10.25
CA VAL A 75 -6.32 -4.72 -9.74
C VAL A 75 -5.49 -3.47 -10.07
N ILE A 76 -5.55 -2.98 -11.31
CA ILE A 76 -4.93 -1.69 -11.70
C ILE A 76 -5.53 -0.54 -10.91
N GLY A 77 -6.87 -0.49 -10.77
CA GLY A 77 -7.55 0.54 -10.00
C GLY A 77 -7.08 0.60 -8.55
N ALA A 78 -6.86 -0.56 -7.92
CA ALA A 78 -6.30 -0.66 -6.57
C ALA A 78 -4.87 -0.12 -6.47
N THR A 79 -4.03 -0.38 -7.47
CA THR A 79 -2.68 0.19 -7.53
C THR A 79 -2.71 1.70 -7.73
N ILE A 80 -3.48 2.20 -8.70
CA ILE A 80 -3.59 3.64 -8.98
C ILE A 80 -4.12 4.39 -7.77
N ILE A 81 -5.20 3.91 -7.13
CA ILE A 81 -5.76 4.60 -5.97
C ILE A 81 -4.79 4.64 -4.79
N THR A 82 -3.94 3.62 -4.65
CA THR A 82 -2.91 3.58 -3.59
C THR A 82 -1.76 4.53 -3.89
N ILE A 83 -1.33 4.64 -5.15
CA ILE A 83 -0.33 5.63 -5.57
C ILE A 83 -0.85 7.05 -5.35
N LEU A 84 -2.09 7.34 -5.76
CA LEU A 84 -2.73 8.63 -5.50
C LEU A 84 -2.86 8.91 -4.01
N TYR A 85 -3.16 7.89 -3.21
CA TYR A 85 -3.21 8.02 -1.77
C TYR A 85 -1.84 8.37 -1.17
N GLY A 86 -0.75 7.73 -1.61
CA GLY A 86 0.62 8.09 -1.23
C GLY A 86 0.97 9.53 -1.60
N LEU A 87 0.60 9.96 -2.81
CA LEU A 87 0.76 11.36 -3.20
C LEU A 87 0.03 12.31 -2.25
N VAL A 88 -1.21 11.99 -1.87
CA VAL A 88 -1.98 12.79 -0.92
C VAL A 88 -1.32 12.82 0.46
N THR A 89 -0.80 11.70 0.97
CA THR A 89 -0.14 11.69 2.28
C THR A 89 1.12 12.56 2.29
N GLU A 90 1.90 12.56 1.21
CA GLU A 90 3.09 13.40 1.07
C GLU A 90 2.74 14.89 0.98
N LEU A 91 1.68 15.24 0.23
CA LEU A 91 1.18 16.61 0.21
C LEU A 91 0.68 17.06 1.60
N LEU A 92 0.00 16.18 2.34
CA LEU A 92 -0.42 16.48 3.71
C LEU A 92 0.78 16.68 4.63
N GLN A 93 1.85 15.90 4.48
CA GLN A 93 3.09 16.14 5.21
C GLN A 93 3.71 17.49 4.85
N SER A 94 3.77 17.86 3.57
CA SER A 94 4.35 19.14 3.13
C SER A 94 3.57 20.38 3.58
N TYR A 95 2.24 20.29 3.70
CA TYR A 95 1.38 21.48 3.85
C TYR A 95 0.55 21.51 5.13
N VAL A 96 0.33 20.38 5.80
CA VAL A 96 -0.64 20.26 6.89
C VAL A 96 -0.01 19.74 8.18
N PHE A 97 0.87 18.73 8.11
CA PHE A 97 1.43 18.10 9.30
C PHE A 97 2.67 18.85 9.82
N ILE A 98 2.52 19.49 10.97
CA ILE A 98 3.60 20.21 11.65
C ILE A 98 4.68 19.22 12.09
N GLY A 99 5.94 19.51 11.76
CA GLY A 99 7.07 18.64 12.11
C GLY A 99 7.24 17.43 11.17
N ARG A 100 6.59 17.46 10.01
CA ARG A 100 6.87 16.60 8.87
C ARG A 100 7.18 17.44 7.64
N ASP A 101 8.05 16.88 6.81
CA ASP A 101 8.38 17.40 5.49
C ASP A 101 8.06 16.29 4.50
N GLY A 102 7.13 16.56 3.57
CA GLY A 102 6.86 15.62 2.49
C GLY A 102 8.08 15.52 1.56
N ASN A 103 8.32 14.32 1.04
CA ASN A 103 9.56 13.96 0.37
C ASN A 103 9.26 13.11 -0.87
N ILE A 104 9.75 13.57 -2.03
CA ILE A 104 9.55 12.88 -3.30
C ILE A 104 10.06 11.43 -3.28
N PHE A 105 11.10 11.12 -2.50
CA PHE A 105 11.62 9.76 -2.38
C PHE A 105 10.69 8.83 -1.58
N ASP A 106 9.90 9.37 -0.66
CA ASP A 106 8.93 8.61 0.12
C ASP A 106 7.69 8.34 -0.74
N PHE A 107 7.25 9.32 -1.55
CA PHE A 107 6.26 9.08 -2.62
C PHE A 107 6.70 7.98 -3.60
N LEU A 108 7.97 7.99 -4.03
CA LEU A 108 8.50 6.95 -4.90
C LEU A 108 8.50 5.58 -4.21
N ALA A 109 8.82 5.52 -2.92
CA ALA A 109 8.76 4.30 -2.13
C ALA A 109 7.31 3.78 -2.02
N ASP A 110 6.32 4.65 -1.83
CA ASP A 110 4.89 4.32 -1.82
C ASP A 110 4.46 3.69 -3.14
N ALA A 111 4.86 4.32 -4.25
CA ALA A 111 4.52 3.85 -5.59
C ALA A 111 5.15 2.48 -5.88
N VAL A 112 6.44 2.30 -5.56
CA VAL A 112 7.12 1.01 -5.68
C VAL A 112 6.47 -0.04 -4.77
N GLY A 113 6.13 0.33 -3.54
CA GLY A 113 5.37 -0.50 -2.61
C GLY A 113 4.06 -1.00 -3.20
N ALA A 114 3.28 -0.10 -3.80
CA ALA A 114 2.03 -0.44 -4.46
C ALA A 114 2.21 -1.46 -5.60
N PHE A 115 3.26 -1.33 -6.42
CA PHE A 115 3.61 -2.32 -7.44
C PHE A 115 4.07 -3.66 -6.87
N LEU A 116 4.82 -3.66 -5.76
CA LEU A 116 5.26 -4.88 -5.11
C LEU A 116 4.10 -5.63 -4.44
N GLY A 117 3.14 -4.91 -3.84
CA GLY A 117 1.90 -5.50 -3.32
C GLY A 117 1.08 -6.18 -4.42
N LEU A 118 1.01 -5.55 -5.60
CA LEU A 118 0.42 -6.14 -6.79
C LEU A 118 1.16 -7.41 -7.24
N LEU A 119 2.49 -7.37 -7.32
CA LEU A 119 3.31 -8.52 -7.68
C LEU A 119 3.12 -9.68 -6.70
N ALA A 120 3.15 -9.40 -5.40
CA ALA A 120 2.94 -10.38 -4.34
C ALA A 120 1.58 -11.08 -4.49
N TYR A 121 0.51 -10.35 -4.81
CA TYR A 121 -0.80 -10.92 -5.07
C TYR A 121 -0.79 -11.93 -6.24
N TYR A 122 -0.11 -11.60 -7.35
CA TYR A 122 0.00 -12.51 -8.49
C TYR A 122 0.84 -13.75 -8.18
N LEU A 123 1.97 -13.59 -7.47
CA LEU A 123 2.83 -14.71 -7.07
C LEU A 123 2.08 -15.69 -6.15
N LEU A 124 1.34 -15.19 -5.17
CA LEU A 124 0.54 -16.02 -4.26
C LEU A 124 -0.59 -16.75 -5.00
N LYS A 125 -1.25 -16.09 -5.96
CA LYS A 125 -2.25 -16.75 -6.80
C LYS A 125 -1.64 -17.85 -7.66
N MET A 126 -0.49 -17.59 -8.29
CA MET A 126 0.20 -18.57 -9.14
C MET A 126 0.60 -19.82 -8.34
N LYS A 127 1.17 -19.64 -7.14
CA LYS A 127 1.49 -20.75 -6.23
C LYS A 127 0.26 -21.59 -5.88
N LYS A 128 -0.88 -20.94 -5.62
CA LYS A 128 -2.14 -21.63 -5.31
C LYS A 128 -2.64 -22.48 -6.49
N ILE A 129 -2.56 -21.97 -7.71
CA ILE A 129 -2.95 -22.72 -8.93
C ILE A 129 -2.03 -23.93 -9.12
N LEU A 130 -0.71 -23.74 -9.00
CA LEU A 130 0.26 -24.84 -9.15
C LEU A 130 0.03 -25.96 -8.13
N HIS A 131 -0.23 -25.64 -6.86
CA HIS A 131 -0.51 -26.67 -5.83
C HIS A 131 -1.84 -27.40 -6.05
N GLN A 132 -2.83 -26.77 -6.69
CA GLN A 132 -4.11 -27.43 -7.01
C GLN A 132 -4.01 -28.40 -8.20
N ASN A 133 -2.97 -28.27 -9.05
CA ASN A 133 -2.78 -29.16 -10.20
C ASN A 133 -1.90 -30.38 -9.90
N ILE A 134 -1.25 -30.40 -8.72
CA ILE A 134 -0.30 -31.47 -8.31
C ILE A 134 -0.95 -32.44 -7.29
N ASN A 135 -2.07 -32.05 -6.66
CA ASN A 135 -2.87 -32.91 -5.76
C ASN A 135 -4.17 -33.32 -6.43
#